data_AF-A0A0G1C0L0-F1
#
_entry.id   AF-A0A0G1C0L0-F1
#
_cell.length_a   1.000
_cell.length_b   1.000
_cell.length_c   1.000
_cell.angle_alpha   90.00
_cell.angle_beta   90.00
_cell.angle_gamma   90.00
#
_symmetry.space_group_name_H-M   'P 1'
#
loop_
_entity.id
_entity.type
_entity.pdbx_description
1 polymer ?
#
loop_
_entity_poly.entity_id
_entity_poly.type
_entity_poly.pdbx_seq_one_letter_code
_entity_poly.pdbx_strand_id
1 'polypeptide(L)'
;MSEKITISSVEDGKRVADRIVEMLRGKAFDVVNCHSVFNRNVTVLEKVRVRCGPVVVIGSLVKIPMYPYRSLCFDIKESPVVVFESDRQIVISRKLSAKDTLVKVILIN
;
A
#
# COMPACT_ATOMS: atom_id res chain seq x y z
N MET A 1 4.56 18.13 -3.05
CA MET A 1 4.33 17.71 -4.45
C MET A 1 3.90 16.25 -4.38
N SER A 2 2.73 15.91 -4.92
CA SER A 2 2.22 14.53 -4.90
C SER A 2 2.83 13.73 -6.06
N GLU A 3 3.33 12.53 -5.80
CA GLU A 3 3.93 11.65 -6.80
C GLU A 3 3.12 10.37 -6.96
N LYS A 4 2.72 10.06 -8.20
CA LYS A 4 1.90 8.90 -8.54
C LYS A 4 2.71 7.89 -9.37
N ILE A 5 2.75 6.64 -8.92
CA ILE A 5 3.46 5.54 -9.56
C ILE A 5 2.48 4.40 -9.83
N THR A 6 2.41 3.94 -11.08
CA THR A 6 1.72 2.70 -11.46
C THR A 6 2.73 1.57 -11.50
N ILE A 7 2.49 0.48 -10.78
CA ILE A 7 3.40 -0.68 -10.74
C ILE A 7 3.02 -1.64 -11.87
N SER A 8 3.92 -1.78 -12.85
CA SER A 8 3.75 -2.66 -14.01
C SER A 8 4.82 -3.75 -14.14
N SER A 9 5.81 -3.76 -13.25
CA SER A 9 6.91 -4.73 -13.26
C SER A 9 7.33 -5.11 -11.83
N VAL A 10 8.09 -6.20 -11.69
CA VAL A 10 8.66 -6.62 -10.39
C VAL A 10 9.64 -5.57 -9.88
N GLU A 11 10.42 -4.97 -10.79
CA GLU A 11 11.40 -3.94 -10.50
C GLU A 11 10.72 -2.67 -9.98
N ASP A 12 9.62 -2.24 -10.61
CA ASP A 12 8.79 -1.15 -10.11
C ASP A 12 8.24 -1.45 -8.72
N GLY A 13 7.67 -2.65 -8.54
CA GLY A 13 7.11 -3.08 -7.27
C GLY A 13 8.16 -3.08 -6.15
N LYS A 14 9.37 -3.58 -6.43
CA LYS A 14 10.47 -3.59 -5.49
C LYS A 14 10.96 -2.18 -5.17
N ARG A 15 11.17 -1.33 -6.19
CA ARG A 15 11.60 0.07 -6.00
C ARG A 15 10.61 0.85 -5.15
N VAL A 16 9.30 0.69 -5.40
CA VAL A 16 8.25 1.33 -4.60
C VAL A 16 8.25 0.76 -3.18
N ALA A 17 8.39 -0.56 -3.03
CA ALA A 17 8.41 -1.19 -1.72
C ALA A 17 9.61 -0.74 -0.85
N ASP A 18 10.81 -0.69 -1.44
CA ASP A 18 12.02 -0.22 -0.77
C ASP A 18 11.87 1.24 -0.30
N ARG A 19 11.32 2.11 -1.17
CA ARG A 19 11.02 3.51 -0.82
C ARG A 19 10.03 3.63 0.33
N ILE A 20 8.97 2.81 0.34
CA ILE A 20 8.00 2.79 1.45
C ILE A 20 8.69 2.35 2.74
N VAL A 21 9.50 1.28 2.71
CA VAL A 21 10.24 0.81 3.89
C VAL A 21 11.19 1.89 4.41
N GLU A 22 11.86 2.63 3.52
CA GLU A 22 12.73 3.74 3.89
C GLU A 22 11.95 4.86 4.60
N MET A 23 10.81 5.29 4.05
CA MET A 23 9.97 6.33 4.66
C MET A 23 9.44 5.96 6.05
N LEU A 24 9.18 4.66 6.26
CA LEU A 24 8.60 4.11 7.48
C LEU A 24 9.67 3.62 8.47
N ARG A 25 10.95 3.63 8.11
CA ARG A 25 12.04 3.11 8.92
C ARG A 25 12.07 3.79 10.29
N GLY A 26 12.03 2.99 11.35
CA GLY A 26 12.07 3.48 12.73
C GLY A 26 10.79 4.17 13.21
N LYS A 27 9.74 4.22 12.39
CA LYS A 27 8.48 4.89 12.71
C LYS A 27 7.36 3.88 12.95
N ALA A 28 6.41 4.28 13.79
CA ALA A 28 5.14 3.60 13.92
C ALA A 28 4.08 4.40 13.16
N PHE A 29 3.31 3.72 12.32
CA PHE A 29 2.39 4.36 11.39
C PHE A 29 1.03 3.66 11.42
N ASP A 30 -0.02 4.41 11.10
CA ASP A 30 -1.37 3.89 11.05
C ASP A 30 -1.72 3.44 9.64
N VAL A 31 -2.30 2.26 9.50
CA VAL A 31 -2.84 1.78 8.22
C VAL A 31 -4.35 1.81 8.28
N VAL A 32 -4.96 2.51 7.32
CA VAL A 32 -6.41 2.63 7.14
C VAL A 32 -6.83 1.89 5.88
N ASN A 33 -7.65 0.86 6.03
CA ASN A 33 -8.19 0.11 4.89
C ASN A 33 -9.57 0.67 4.51
N CYS A 34 -9.70 1.12 3.27
CA CYS A 34 -10.92 1.64 2.70
C CYS A 34 -11.37 0.71 1.57
N HIS A 35 -12.60 0.23 1.64
CA HIS A 35 -13.20 -0.55 0.56
C HIS A 35 -14.27 0.29 -0.12
N SER A 36 -14.15 0.48 -1.43
CA SER A 36 -15.20 1.07 -2.24
C SER A 36 -15.90 -0.04 -3.00
N VAL A 37 -17.10 -0.41 -2.54
CA VAL A 37 -18.03 -1.28 -3.29
C VAL A 37 -18.92 -0.37 -4.13
N PHE A 38 -19.45 -0.88 -5.24
CA PHE A 38 -20.48 -0.24 -6.06
C PHE A 38 -21.71 0.23 -5.23
N ASN A 39 -21.61 1.40 -4.61
CA ASN A 39 -22.66 2.27 -4.05
C ASN A 39 -22.10 3.53 -3.33
N ARG A 40 -20.86 3.97 -3.64
CA ARG A 40 -20.15 5.12 -3.03
C ARG A 40 -19.97 5.09 -1.50
N ASN A 41 -20.28 3.98 -0.84
CA ASN A 41 -20.00 3.82 0.58
C ASN A 41 -18.53 3.43 0.76
N VAL A 42 -17.75 4.36 1.31
CA VAL A 42 -16.39 4.08 1.79
C VAL A 42 -16.50 3.55 3.20
N THR A 43 -16.26 2.27 3.41
CA THR A 43 -16.17 1.70 4.76
C THR A 43 -14.72 1.77 5.21
N VAL A 44 -14.47 2.45 6.34
CA VAL A 44 -13.21 2.35 7.08
C VAL A 44 -13.24 1.02 7.81
N LEU A 45 -12.42 0.08 7.36
CA LEU A 45 -12.41 -1.27 7.91
C LEU A 45 -11.59 -1.37 9.20
N GLU A 46 -10.52 -0.58 9.30
CA GLU A 46 -9.56 -0.73 10.40
C GLU A 46 -8.57 0.44 10.48
N LYS A 47 -8.13 0.82 11.69
CA LYS A 47 -6.97 1.70 11.93
C LYS A 47 -6.06 1.04 12.96
N VAL A 48 -4.85 0.67 12.55
CA VAL A 48 -3.87 0.00 13.43
C VAL A 48 -2.49 0.60 13.26
N ARG A 49 -1.78 0.78 14.38
CA ARG A 49 -0.38 1.17 14.41
C ARG A 49 0.52 -0.05 14.15
N VAL A 50 1.34 -0.01 13.11
CA VAL A 50 2.18 -1.14 12.68
C VAL A 50 3.64 -0.75 12.43
N ARG A 51 4.50 -1.76 12.24
CA ARG A 51 5.92 -1.63 11.86
C ARG A 51 6.26 -2.48 10.65
N CYS A 52 7.12 -2.01 9.76
CA CYS A 52 7.53 -2.74 8.55
C CYS A 52 8.77 -3.62 8.76
N GLY A 53 8.78 -4.79 8.12
CA GLY A 53 9.94 -5.66 7.95
C GLY A 53 10.60 -5.49 6.57
N PRO A 54 11.58 -6.36 6.23
CA PRO A 54 12.27 -6.32 4.95
C PRO A 54 11.37 -6.77 3.79
N VAL A 55 11.62 -6.23 2.60
CA VAL A 55 10.89 -6.57 1.37
C VAL A 55 11.18 -8.02 0.96
N VAL A 56 10.13 -8.76 0.61
CA VAL A 56 10.19 -10.15 0.13
C VAL A 56 9.52 -10.22 -1.25
N VAL A 57 10.13 -10.91 -2.22
CA VAL A 57 9.59 -11.09 -3.58
C VAL A 57 9.27 -12.56 -3.81
N ILE A 58 8.05 -12.86 -4.28
CA ILE A 58 7.57 -14.21 -4.56
C ILE A 58 6.86 -14.20 -5.93
N GLY A 59 7.54 -14.61 -7.00
CA GLY A 59 6.98 -14.52 -8.35
C GLY A 59 6.63 -13.07 -8.74
N SER A 60 5.37 -12.82 -9.12
CA SER A 60 4.87 -11.47 -9.45
C SER A 60 4.48 -10.62 -8.24
N LEU A 61 4.65 -11.16 -7.02
CA LEU A 61 4.15 -10.56 -5.79
C LEU A 61 5.30 -9.99 -4.95
N VAL A 62 5.30 -8.69 -4.74
CA VAL A 62 6.22 -8.00 -3.82
C VAL A 62 5.50 -7.78 -2.48
N LYS A 63 6.13 -8.12 -1.36
CA LYS A 63 5.56 -8.05 -0.02
C LYS A 63 6.43 -7.26 0.94
N ILE A 64 5.79 -6.42 1.77
CA ILE A 64 6.37 -5.78 2.96
C ILE A 64 5.66 -6.37 4.18
N PRO A 65 6.29 -7.26 4.97
CA PRO A 65 5.73 -7.71 6.24
C PRO A 65 5.41 -6.52 7.16
N MET A 66 4.23 -6.54 7.80
CA MET A 66 3.79 -5.46 8.72
C MET A 66 3.33 -6.05 10.05
N TYR A 67 4.06 -5.83 11.15
CA TYR A 67 3.70 -6.40 12.46
C TYR A 67 2.78 -5.44 13.26
N PRO A 68 1.73 -5.94 13.95
CA PRO A 68 1.38 -7.36 14.18
C PRO A 68 0.48 -8.01 13.11
N TYR A 69 0.24 -7.37 11.97
CA TYR A 69 -0.72 -7.80 10.94
C TYR A 69 -0.10 -8.60 9.77
N ARG A 70 -0.91 -8.79 8.71
CA ARG A 70 -0.48 -9.32 7.43
C ARG A 70 0.27 -8.25 6.61
N SER A 71 1.12 -8.73 5.69
CA SER A 71 1.97 -7.92 4.82
C SER A 71 1.19 -6.91 3.95
N LEU A 72 1.84 -5.80 3.59
CA LEU A 72 1.46 -4.97 2.44
C LEU A 72 1.97 -5.67 1.19
N CYS A 73 1.13 -5.82 0.18
CA CYS A 73 1.44 -6.59 -1.03
C CYS A 73 1.21 -5.74 -2.28
N PHE A 74 2.10 -5.90 -3.25
CA PHE A 74 1.96 -5.38 -4.62
C PHE A 74 1.99 -6.57 -5.57
N ASP A 75 0.82 -7.00 -6.05
CA ASP A 75 0.74 -7.94 -7.15
C ASP A 75 0.74 -7.16 -8.47
N ILE A 76 1.75 -7.37 -9.29
CA ILE A 76 1.90 -6.67 -10.58
C ILE A 76 0.70 -6.91 -11.48
N LYS A 77 0.05 -8.09 -11.38
CA LYS A 77 -1.12 -8.43 -12.18
C LYS A 77 -2.33 -7.55 -11.89
N GLU A 78 -2.39 -6.93 -10.71
CA GLU A 78 -3.46 -6.03 -10.29
C GLU A 78 -3.20 -4.57 -10.71
N SER A 79 -2.05 -4.29 -11.33
CA SER A 79 -1.60 -2.94 -11.72
C SER A 79 -1.83 -1.88 -10.62
N PRO A 80 -1.33 -2.10 -9.39
CA PRO A 80 -1.61 -1.21 -8.27
C PRO A 80 -0.98 0.16 -8.52
N VAL A 81 -1.66 1.17 -8.00
CA VAL A 81 -1.24 2.57 -8.08
C VAL A 81 -0.92 3.05 -6.67
N VAL A 82 0.31 3.53 -6.50
CA VAL A 82 0.80 4.12 -5.24
C VAL A 82 0.97 5.61 -5.43
N VAL A 83 0.43 6.39 -4.50
CA VAL A 83 0.54 7.84 -4.47
C VAL A 83 1.22 8.25 -3.17
N PHE A 84 2.34 8.95 -3.28
CA PHE A 84 3.03 9.60 -2.17
C PHE A 84 2.51 11.04 -2.08
N GLU A 85 1.49 11.25 -1.27
CA GLU A 85 0.84 12.56 -1.13
C GLU A 85 1.71 13.56 -0.36
N SER A 86 2.42 13.06 0.66
CA SER A 86 3.37 13.82 1.49
C SER A 86 4.38 12.90 2.17
N ASP A 87 5.28 13.48 2.98
CA ASP A 87 6.14 12.75 3.91
C ASP A 87 5.37 12.02 5.03
N ARG A 88 4.08 12.37 5.20
CA ARG A 88 3.18 11.82 6.21
C ARG A 88 2.10 10.89 5.69
N GLN A 89 1.93 10.77 4.38
CA GLN A 89 0.81 10.01 3.81
C GLN A 89 1.17 9.30 2.51
N ILE A 90 0.82 8.02 2.46
CA ILE A 90 0.94 7.16 1.27
C ILE A 90 -0.44 6.53 1.01
N VAL A 91 -0.91 6.59 -0.24
CA VAL A 91 -2.17 5.99 -0.67
C VAL A 91 -1.87 4.89 -1.68
N ILE A 92 -2.38 3.70 -1.43
CA ILE A 92 -2.17 2.52 -2.27
C ILE A 92 -3.54 2.05 -2.74
N SER A 93 -3.74 2.03 -4.05
CA SER A 93 -5.02 1.64 -4.64
C SER A 93 -4.82 0.47 -5.61
N ARG A 94 -5.73 -0.50 -5.55
CA ARG A 94 -5.76 -1.63 -6.48
C ARG A 94 -7.19 -1.93 -6.90
N LYS A 95 -7.38 -2.29 -8.16
CA LYS A 95 -8.68 -2.72 -8.67
C LYS A 95 -8.87 -4.21 -8.38
N LEU A 96 -9.99 -4.54 -7.73
CA LEU A 96 -10.40 -5.93 -7.51
C LEU A 96 -11.32 -6.42 -8.65
N SER A 97 -12.08 -5.50 -9.24
CA SER A 97 -12.96 -5.74 -10.39
C SER A 97 -13.09 -4.46 -11.21
N ALA A 98 -13.89 -4.46 -12.28
CA ALA A 98 -14.24 -3.24 -13.00
C ALA A 98 -14.96 -2.20 -12.12
N LYS A 99 -15.61 -2.65 -11.03
CA LYS A 99 -16.44 -1.82 -10.14
C LYS A 99 -15.89 -1.66 -8.73
N ASP A 100 -14.96 -2.51 -8.31
CA ASP A 100 -14.47 -2.55 -6.92
C ASP A 100 -13.00 -2.14 -6.84
N THR A 101 -12.71 -1.25 -5.89
CA THR A 101 -11.36 -0.78 -5.60
C THR A 101 -11.08 -0.87 -4.12
N LEU A 102 -9.95 -1.48 -3.77
CA LEU A 102 -9.42 -1.44 -2.42
C LEU A 102 -8.38 -0.32 -2.34
N VAL A 103 -8.55 0.57 -1.37
CA VAL A 103 -7.61 1.65 -1.08
C VAL A 103 -7.06 1.45 0.32
N LYS A 104 -5.75 1.43 0.46
CA LYS A 104 -5.05 1.40 1.74
C LYS A 104 -4.31 2.71 1.91
N VAL A 105 -4.57 3.42 3.00
CA VAL A 105 -3.93 4.70 3.34
C VAL A 105 -2.99 4.46 4.51
N ILE A 106 -1.72 4.84 4.36
CA ILE A 106 -0.71 4.77 5.41
C ILE A 106 -0.47 6.19 5.91
N LEU A 107 -0.66 6.42 7.21
CA LEU A 107 -0.45 7.68 7.90
C LEU A 107 0.75 7.57 8.81
N ILE A 108 1.76 8.39 8.55
CA ILE A 108 3.06 8.40 9.23
C ILE A 108 3.04 9.58 10.21
N ASN A 109 3.30 9.28 11.50
CA ASN A 109 3.45 10.30 12.52
C ASN A 109 4.87 10.89 12.52
#